data_AF-A0A1F8F3H5-F1
#
_entry.id   AF-A0A1F8F3H5-F1
#
_cell.length_a   1.000
_cell.length_b   1.000
_cell.length_c   1.000
_cell.angle_alpha   90.00
_cell.angle_beta   90.00
_cell.angle_gamma   90.00
#
_symmetry.space_group_name_H-M   'P 1'
#
loop_
_entity.id
_entity.type
_entity.pdbx_description
1 polymer ?
#
loop_
_entity_poly.entity_id
_entity_poly.type
_entity_poly.pdbx_seq_one_letter_code
_entity_poly.pdbx_strand_id
1 'polypeptide(L)'
;MEEHLALSLHPNKVILRKYRQGIDFLGYVILPYHRVIRMKTRNRVISKIGIKREGSYNNLISQESLRQSLNSYLGILKHCNGHDLEHEMIWLSGWGEIEI
;
A
#
# COMPACT_ATOMS: atom_id res chain seq x y z
N MET A 1 16.67 -29.26 -9.62
CA MET A 1 16.86 -27.85 -10.01
C MET A 1 18.32 -27.46 -9.92
N GLU A 2 19.03 -27.83 -8.85
CA GLU A 2 20.50 -27.69 -8.78
C GLU A 2 21.24 -28.41 -9.92
N GLU A 3 20.88 -29.65 -10.25
CA GLU A 3 21.64 -30.42 -11.25
C GLU A 3 21.42 -29.97 -12.71
N HIS A 4 20.29 -29.34 -13.03
CA HIS A 4 19.95 -28.94 -14.40
C HIS A 4 19.95 -27.42 -14.63
N LEU A 5 19.71 -26.63 -13.58
CA LEU A 5 19.58 -25.17 -13.65
C LEU A 5 20.53 -24.45 -12.67
N ALA A 6 21.31 -25.19 -11.87
CA ALA A 6 22.22 -24.64 -10.84
C ALA A 6 21.55 -23.62 -9.89
N LEU A 7 20.24 -23.81 -9.61
CA LEU A 7 19.47 -22.94 -8.71
C LEU A 7 19.07 -23.68 -7.44
N SER A 8 19.43 -23.10 -6.29
CA SER A 8 19.05 -23.53 -4.95
C SER A 8 18.08 -22.52 -4.31
N LEU A 9 16.98 -22.98 -3.72
CA LEU A 9 16.10 -22.11 -2.95
C LEU A 9 16.67 -21.89 -1.55
N HIS A 10 16.66 -20.64 -1.09
CA HIS A 10 17.12 -20.33 0.27
C HIS A 10 16.16 -20.95 1.31
N PRO A 11 16.66 -21.73 2.29
CA PRO A 11 15.81 -22.50 3.22
C PRO A 11 14.83 -21.61 4.00
N ASN A 12 15.28 -20.43 4.43
CA ASN A 12 14.44 -19.48 5.18
C ASN A 12 13.47 -18.66 4.30
N LYS A 13 13.47 -18.86 2.97
CA LYS A 13 12.57 -18.15 2.04
C LYS A 13 11.51 -19.08 1.42
N VAL A 14 11.40 -20.30 1.94
CA VAL A 14 10.33 -21.25 1.60
C VAL A 14 9.34 -21.27 2.75
N ILE A 15 8.05 -21.08 2.44
CA ILE A 15 7.00 -21.01 3.45
C ILE A 15 5.87 -21.95 3.03
N LEU A 16 5.54 -22.93 3.89
CA LEU A 16 4.36 -23.78 3.74
C LEU A 16 3.22 -23.21 4.57
N ARG A 17 2.12 -22.84 3.89
CA ARG A 17 0.96 -22.19 4.50
C ARG A 17 -0.33 -22.73 3.93
N LYS A 18 -1.41 -22.64 4.70
CA LYS A 18 -2.75 -22.95 4.21
C LYS A 18 -3.17 -21.88 3.22
N TYR A 19 -3.80 -22.29 2.11
CA TYR A 19 -4.32 -21.37 1.09
C TYR A 19 -5.16 -20.22 1.66
N ARG A 20 -5.99 -20.51 2.68
CA ARG A 20 -6.84 -19.51 3.36
C ARG A 20 -6.07 -18.40 4.09
N GLN A 21 -4.78 -18.60 4.39
CA GLN A 21 -3.93 -17.57 5.03
C GLN A 21 -3.44 -16.51 4.03
N GLY A 22 -3.64 -16.76 2.72
CA GLY A 22 -3.22 -15.86 1.66
C GLY A 22 -1.72 -15.88 1.37
N ILE A 23 -1.34 -15.20 0.28
CA ILE A 23 0.02 -15.14 -0.23
C ILE A 23 0.45 -13.68 -0.32
N ASP A 24 1.61 -13.35 0.26
CA ASP A 24 2.23 -12.04 0.08
C ASP A 24 2.74 -11.91 -1.36
N PHE A 25 2.20 -10.95 -2.12
CA PHE A 25 2.59 -10.72 -3.51
C PHE A 25 2.52 -9.22 -3.87
N LEU A 26 3.64 -8.66 -4.35
CA LEU A 26 3.76 -7.27 -4.83
C LEU A 26 3.19 -6.20 -3.87
N GLY A 27 3.28 -6.42 -2.56
CA GLY A 27 2.78 -5.48 -1.56
C GLY A 27 1.32 -5.67 -1.15
N TYR A 28 0.65 -6.69 -1.71
CA TYR A 28 -0.66 -7.18 -1.31
C TYR A 28 -0.55 -8.51 -0.58
N VAL A 29 -1.63 -8.87 0.11
CA VAL A 29 -1.93 -10.23 0.52
C VAL A 29 -3.09 -10.70 -0.37
N ILE A 30 -2.81 -11.71 -1.20
CA ILE A 30 -3.81 -12.33 -2.08
C ILE A 30 -4.51 -13.42 -1.26
N LEU A 31 -5.81 -13.23 -1.03
CA LEU A 31 -6.69 -14.19 -0.38
C LEU A 31 -7.58 -14.85 -1.45
N PRO A 32 -8.26 -15.97 -1.13
CA PRO A 32 -9.01 -16.73 -2.14
C PRO A 32 -10.06 -15.94 -2.93
N TYR A 33 -10.68 -14.94 -2.30
CA TYR A 33 -11.80 -14.18 -2.89
C TYR A 33 -11.57 -12.66 -2.90
N HIS A 34 -10.46 -12.19 -2.36
CA HIS A 34 -10.17 -10.75 -2.29
C HIS A 34 -8.67 -10.52 -2.18
N ARG A 35 -8.23 -9.31 -2.50
CA ARG A 35 -6.86 -8.86 -2.29
C ARG A 35 -6.89 -7.76 -1.26
N VAL A 36 -5.98 -7.78 -0.30
CA VAL A 36 -5.84 -6.70 0.68
C VAL A 36 -4.45 -6.12 0.61
N ILE A 37 -4.30 -4.84 0.95
CA ILE A 37 -2.98 -4.23 1.05
C ILE A 37 -2.24 -4.79 2.27
N ARG A 38 -0.93 -4.99 2.17
CA ARG A 38 -0.12 -5.42 3.31
C ARG A 38 -0.09 -4.33 4.39
N MET A 39 -0.22 -4.73 5.66
CA MET A 39 -0.22 -3.79 6.81
C MET A 39 0.99 -2.84 6.82
N LYS A 40 2.18 -3.33 6.51
CA LYS A 40 3.40 -2.50 6.41
C LYS A 40 3.28 -1.42 5.33
N THR A 41 2.66 -1.75 4.20
CA THR A 41 2.41 -0.79 3.12
C THR A 41 1.38 0.24 3.57
N ARG A 42 0.26 -0.19 4.19
CA ARG A 42 -0.75 0.70 4.78
C ARG A 42 -0.11 1.73 5.72
N ASN A 43 0.64 1.27 6.72
CA ASN A 43 1.26 2.16 7.70
C ASN A 43 2.20 3.17 7.03
N ARG A 44 3.01 2.71 6.06
CA ARG A 44 3.91 3.59 5.31
C ARG A 44 3.16 4.67 4.52
N VAL A 45 2.03 4.32 3.91
CA VAL A 45 1.20 5.26 3.15
C VAL A 45 0.63 6.33 4.06
N ILE A 46 0.03 5.96 5.19
CA ILE A 46 -0.53 6.88 6.19
C ILE A 46 0.55 7.87 6.67
N SER A 47 1.72 7.35 7.10
CA SER A 47 2.81 8.21 7.56
C SER A 47 3.29 9.18 6.47
N LYS A 48 3.39 8.74 5.22
CA LYS A 48 3.84 9.61 4.11
C LYS A 48 2.83 10.70 3.77
N ILE A 49 1.53 10.40 3.79
CA ILE A 49 0.49 11.41 3.57
C ILE A 49 0.51 12.43 4.70
N GLY A 50 0.62 12.01 5.96
CA GLY A 50 0.73 12.91 7.10
C GLY A 50 1.91 13.89 6.99
N ILE A 51 3.11 13.37 6.72
CA ILE A 51 4.32 14.20 6.54
C ILE A 51 4.16 15.18 5.37
N LYS A 52 3.61 14.72 4.24
CA LYS A 52 3.40 15.59 3.08
C LYS A 52 2.35 16.67 3.35
N ARG A 53 1.29 16.35 4.08
CA ARG A 53 0.25 17.30 4.48
C ARG A 53 0.83 18.40 5.37
N GLU A 54 1.61 18.02 6.39
CA GLU A 54 2.31 18.95 7.26
C GLU A 54 3.30 19.83 6.48
N GLY A 55 4.11 19.23 5.60
CA GLY A 55 5.01 19.99 4.73
C GLY A 55 4.27 20.95 3.80
N SER A 56 3.08 20.56 3.32
CA SER A 56 2.24 21.40 2.47
C SER A 56 1.60 22.56 3.25
N TYR A 57 1.16 22.31 4.49
CA TYR A 57 0.65 23.36 5.39
C TYR A 57 1.72 24.40 5.72
N ASN A 58 2.96 23.96 5.93
CA ASN A 58 4.10 24.82 6.22
C ASN A 58 4.76 25.43 4.96
N ASN A 59 4.15 25.33 3.78
CA ASN A 59 4.69 25.79 2.49
C ASN A 59 6.06 25.21 2.10
N LEU A 60 6.46 24.07 2.68
CA LEU A 60 7.70 23.35 2.37
C LEU A 60 7.54 22.42 1.15
N ILE A 61 6.30 22.01 0.86
CA ILE A 61 5.93 21.11 -0.24
C ILE A 61 4.73 21.73 -0.96
N SER A 62 4.65 21.61 -2.29
CA SER A 62 3.47 22.08 -3.01
C SER A 62 2.26 21.16 -2.78
N GLN A 63 1.06 21.75 -2.80
CA GLN A 63 -0.20 21.00 -2.79
C GLN A 63 -0.28 19.98 -3.94
N GLU A 64 0.30 20.31 -5.09
CA GLU A 64 0.41 19.39 -6.23
C GLU A 64 1.25 18.14 -5.90
N SER A 65 2.35 18.29 -5.17
CA SER A 65 3.18 17.14 -4.76
C SER A 65 2.45 16.22 -3.76
N LEU A 66 1.61 16.79 -2.89
CA LEU A 66 0.70 16.01 -2.04
C LEU A 66 -0.32 15.25 -2.90
N ARG A 67 -0.99 15.94 -3.83
CA ARG A 67 -1.98 15.36 -4.75
C ARG A 67 -1.42 14.20 -5.57
N GLN A 68 -0.24 14.38 -6.16
CA GLN A 68 0.41 13.33 -6.95
C GLN A 68 0.67 12.06 -6.12
N SER A 69 1.06 12.22 -4.86
CA SER A 69 1.27 11.08 -3.96
C SER A 69 -0.04 10.42 -3.55
N LEU A 70 -1.08 11.19 -3.26
CA LEU A 70 -2.42 10.69 -3.00
C LEU A 70 -2.91 9.84 -4.19
N ASN A 71 -2.87 10.39 -5.41
CA ASN A 71 -3.32 9.70 -6.63
C ASN A 71 -2.52 8.42 -6.91
N SER A 72 -1.21 8.43 -6.69
CA SER A 72 -0.38 7.23 -6.84
C SER A 72 -0.81 6.11 -5.90
N TYR A 73 -1.15 6.43 -4.65
CA TYR A 73 -1.64 5.45 -3.69
C TYR A 73 -3.07 5.02 -3.94
N LEU A 74 -3.98 5.92 -4.33
CA LEU A 74 -5.35 5.57 -4.74
C LEU A 74 -5.35 4.57 -5.91
N GLY A 75 -4.43 4.73 -6.87
CA GLY A 75 -4.25 3.76 -7.95
C GLY A 75 -3.90 2.35 -7.47
N ILE A 76 -3.09 2.23 -6.41
CA ILE A 76 -2.77 0.94 -5.77
C ILE A 76 -4.02 0.36 -5.09
N LEU A 77 -4.80 1.19 -4.41
CA LEU A 77 -5.98 0.77 -3.66
C LEU A 77 -7.12 0.31 -4.57
N LYS A 78 -7.25 0.88 -5.78
CA LYS A 78 -8.22 0.46 -6.81
C LYS A 78 -8.19 -1.03 -7.13
N HIS A 79 -7.05 -1.70 -6.91
CA HIS A 79 -6.88 -3.12 -7.21
C HIS A 79 -7.04 -4.05 -6.01
N CYS A 80 -7.42 -3.52 -4.83
CA CYS A 80 -7.61 -4.30 -3.61
C CYS A 80 -8.86 -3.84 -2.83
N ASN A 81 -9.29 -4.65 -1.88
CA ASN A 81 -10.29 -4.24 -0.90
C ASN A 81 -9.61 -3.35 0.14
N GLY A 82 -9.55 -2.04 -0.16
CA GLY A 82 -8.81 -1.04 0.61
C GLY A 82 -9.62 0.23 0.91
N HIS A 83 -10.95 0.15 0.85
CA HIS A 83 -11.84 1.31 0.97
C HIS A 83 -11.63 2.11 2.27
N ASP A 84 -11.44 1.42 3.41
CA ASP A 84 -11.18 2.10 4.68
C ASP A 84 -9.91 2.97 4.63
N LEU A 85 -8.86 2.45 4.00
CA LEU A 85 -7.60 3.17 3.85
C LEU A 85 -7.73 4.32 2.84
N GLU A 86 -8.52 4.14 1.78
CA GLU A 86 -8.82 5.20 0.82
C GLU A 86 -9.52 6.38 1.52
N HIS A 87 -10.55 6.13 2.33
CA HIS A 87 -11.24 7.16 3.11
C HIS A 87 -10.30 7.84 4.11
N GLU A 88 -9.50 7.06 4.85
CA GLU A 88 -8.52 7.58 5.80
C GLU A 88 -7.49 8.49 5.11
N MET A 89 -7.01 8.11 3.92
CA MET A 89 -6.08 8.91 3.14
C MET A 89 -6.67 10.22 2.62
N ILE A 90 -7.91 10.18 2.10
CA ILE A 90 -8.62 11.37 1.62
C ILE A 90 -8.83 12.34 2.78
N TRP A 91 -9.27 11.85 3.93
CA TRP A 91 -9.44 12.64 5.14
C TRP A 91 -8.11 13.26 5.61
N LEU A 92 -7.06 12.44 5.74
CA LEU A 92 -5.72 12.90 6.15
C LEU A 92 -5.13 13.93 5.18
N SER A 93 -5.43 13.82 3.89
CA SER A 93 -4.93 14.78 2.90
C SER A 93 -5.62 16.16 2.99
N GLY A 94 -6.73 16.28 3.71
CA GLY A 94 -7.56 17.50 3.78
C GLY A 94 -8.50 17.67 2.57
N TRP A 95 -8.66 16.62 1.76
CA TRP A 95 -9.46 16.66 0.52
C TRP A 95 -10.96 16.47 0.77
N GLY A 96 -11.32 15.71 1.80
CA GLY A 96 -12.73 15.46 2.17
C GLY A 96 -13.46 16.69 2.71
N GLU A 97 -12.77 17.79 2.98
CA GLU A 97 -13.37 19.07 3.43
C GLU A 97 -13.81 19.97 2.26
N ILE A 98 -13.46 19.63 1.01
CA ILE A 98 -13.70 20.48 -0.18
C ILE A 98 -14.99 20.08 -0.94
N GLU A 99 -15.59 18.92 -0.64
CA GLU A 99 -16.78 18.39 -1.31
C GLU A 99 -18.05 18.32 -0.42
N ILE A 100 -18.10 19.05 0.72
CA ILE A 100 -19.29 19.22 1.56
C ILE A 100 -19.73 20.68 1.59
#